data_AF-A0AAV2STH1-F1
#
_entry.id   AF-A0AAV2STH1-F1
#
_cell.length_a   1.000
_cell.length_b   1.000
_cell.length_c   1.000
_cell.angle_alpha   90.00
_cell.angle_beta   90.00
_cell.angle_gamma   90.00
#
_symmetry.space_group_name_H-M   'P 1'
#
loop_
_entity.id
_entity.type
_entity.pdbx_description
1 polymer ?
#
loop_
_entity_poly.entity_id
_entity_poly.type
_entity_poly.pdbx_seq_one_letter_code
_entity_poly.pdbx_strand_id
1 'polypeptide(L)'
;QTVLAVAKKLLGSDVLNVLDDIAREVYNNGALKIFPYKTLRETINLVMVTLLRELLAYQKVDLPVPFTRDVQIFVKGLYLSGQTELAGHQQQQVVAGQVEGGEISTGAAQPTVNIFRLTVQANAACVDLLVWATADESG
;
A
#
# COMPACT_ATOMS: atom_id res chain seq x y z
N GLN A 1 -21.33 -6.06 -6.88
CA GLN A 1 -20.26 -5.48 -6.02
C GLN A 1 -19.24 -4.83 -6.94
N THR A 2 -18.86 -3.58 -6.71
CA THR A 2 -17.84 -2.89 -7.52
C THR A 2 -16.44 -3.22 -6.98
N VAL A 3 -15.41 -3.15 -7.82
CA VAL A 3 -14.02 -3.37 -7.39
C VAL A 3 -13.60 -2.42 -6.26
N LEU A 4 -14.09 -1.17 -6.28
CA LEU A 4 -13.84 -0.19 -5.22
C LEU A 4 -14.41 -0.64 -3.87
N ALA A 5 -15.60 -1.26 -3.85
CA ALA A 5 -16.19 -1.76 -2.60
C ALA A 5 -15.35 -2.90 -2.00
N VAL A 6 -14.81 -3.78 -2.86
CA VAL A 6 -13.90 -4.85 -2.43
C VAL A 6 -12.60 -4.28 -1.90
N ALA A 7 -12.01 -3.29 -2.57
CA ALA A 7 -10.81 -2.60 -2.12
C ALA A 7 -11.02 -1.91 -0.76
N LYS A 8 -12.11 -1.16 -0.58
CA LYS A 8 -12.46 -0.53 0.71
C LYS A 8 -12.59 -1.55 1.83
N LYS A 9 -13.18 -2.72 1.56
CA LYS A 9 -13.33 -3.80 2.55
C LYS A 9 -11.99 -4.44 2.91
N LEU A 10 -11.17 -4.80 1.93
CA LEU A 10 -9.87 -5.44 2.15
C LEU A 10 -8.86 -4.51 2.81
N LEU A 11 -8.93 -3.21 2.50
CA LEU A 11 -8.09 -2.17 3.12
C LEU A 11 -8.71 -1.58 4.39
N GLY A 12 -9.80 -2.14 4.89
CA GLY A 12 -10.37 -1.78 6.18
C GLY A 12 -9.46 -2.23 7.33
N SER A 13 -9.37 -1.41 8.38
CA SER A 13 -8.53 -1.69 9.56
C SER A 13 -8.80 -3.07 10.16
N ASP A 14 -10.06 -3.49 10.22
CA ASP A 14 -10.45 -4.76 10.84
C ASP A 14 -9.84 -5.96 10.10
N VAL A 15 -9.92 -5.97 8.77
CA VAL A 15 -9.34 -7.04 7.94
C VAL A 15 -7.82 -7.01 8.02
N LEU A 16 -7.23 -5.82 7.88
CA LEU A 16 -5.78 -5.65 7.89
C LEU A 16 -5.15 -6.03 9.23
N ASN A 17 -5.80 -5.71 10.35
CA ASN A 17 -5.31 -6.08 11.68
C ASN A 17 -5.29 -7.60 11.86
N VAL A 18 -6.35 -8.29 11.45
CA VAL A 18 -6.39 -9.77 11.48
C VAL A 18 -5.29 -10.37 10.61
N LEU A 19 -5.09 -9.85 9.40
CA LEU A 19 -4.03 -10.33 8.51
C LEU A 19 -2.64 -10.10 9.08
N ASP A 20 -2.40 -8.93 9.69
CA ASP A 20 -1.12 -8.61 10.32
C ASP A 20 -0.86 -9.48 11.55
N ASP A 21 -1.88 -9.80 12.34
CA ASP A 21 -1.75 -10.68 13.50
C ASP A 21 -1.39 -12.11 13.09
N ILE A 22 -2.06 -12.65 12.07
CA ILE A 22 -1.73 -13.97 11.50
C ILE A 22 -0.32 -13.96 10.92
N ALA A 23 0.05 -12.93 10.14
CA ALA A 23 1.38 -12.82 9.56
C ALA A 23 2.47 -12.79 10.64
N ARG A 24 2.24 -12.02 11.71
CA ARG A 24 3.17 -11.92 12.84
C ARG A 24 3.31 -13.24 13.59
N GLU A 25 2.23 -13.96 13.80
CA GLU A 25 2.25 -15.30 14.42
C GLU A 25 3.12 -16.26 13.60
N VAL A 26 2.87 -16.32 12.28
CA VAL A 26 3.62 -17.20 11.36
C VAL A 26 5.10 -16.80 11.29
N TYR A 27 5.39 -15.50 11.19
CA TYR A 27 6.74 -14.96 11.14
C TYR A 27 7.52 -15.29 12.42
N ASN A 28 6.92 -15.10 13.59
CA ASN A 28 7.55 -15.34 14.88
C ASN A 28 7.72 -16.83 15.21
N ASN A 29 6.82 -17.69 14.73
CA ASN A 29 6.92 -19.14 14.90
C ASN A 29 8.14 -19.71 14.14
N GLY A 30 8.54 -19.10 13.02
CA GLY A 30 9.70 -19.55 12.23
C GLY A 30 9.52 -20.95 11.61
N ALA A 31 8.31 -21.52 11.68
CA ALA A 31 7.99 -22.84 11.15
C ALA A 31 8.11 -22.92 9.62
N LEU A 32 7.98 -21.78 8.94
CA LEU A 32 8.14 -21.68 7.50
C LEU A 32 9.58 -21.32 7.14
N LYS A 33 10.20 -22.16 6.29
CA LYS A 33 11.54 -21.91 5.75
C LYS A 33 11.63 -20.61 4.94
N ILE A 34 10.50 -20.14 4.40
CA ILE A 34 10.42 -18.91 3.60
C ILE A 34 9.10 -18.20 3.94
N PHE A 35 9.18 -17.16 4.77
CA PHE A 35 8.05 -16.26 5.04
C PHE A 35 8.56 -14.85 5.38
N PRO A 36 8.71 -13.96 4.38
CA PRO A 36 9.39 -12.67 4.55
C PRO A 36 8.49 -11.55 5.12
N TYR A 37 7.25 -11.87 5.51
CA TYR A 37 6.20 -10.89 5.84
C TYR A 37 6.03 -10.73 7.36
N LYS A 38 6.45 -9.58 7.92
CA LYS A 38 6.15 -9.23 9.32
C LYS A 38 4.72 -8.69 9.49
N THR A 39 4.25 -8.01 8.45
CA THR A 39 2.90 -7.47 8.26
C THR A 39 2.51 -7.72 6.81
N LEU A 40 1.21 -7.76 6.53
CA LEU A 40 0.68 -7.89 5.17
C LEU A 40 0.08 -6.58 4.66
N ARG A 41 -0.25 -5.66 5.56
CA ARG A 41 -0.90 -4.38 5.23
C ARG A 41 -0.32 -3.64 4.05
N GLU A 42 0.98 -3.42 4.02
CA GLU A 42 1.61 -2.64 2.96
C GLU A 42 1.62 -3.39 1.64
N THR A 43 1.72 -4.73 1.70
CA THR A 43 1.59 -5.59 0.52
C THR A 43 0.17 -5.56 -0.03
N ILE A 44 -0.85 -5.71 0.82
CA ILE A 44 -2.26 -5.66 0.41
C ILE A 44 -2.62 -4.26 -0.10
N ASN A 45 -2.14 -3.20 0.55
CA ASN A 45 -2.34 -1.83 0.09
C ASN A 45 -1.78 -1.62 -1.32
N LEU A 46 -0.52 -2.01 -1.54
CA LEU A 46 0.10 -1.93 -2.87
C LEU A 46 -0.69 -2.72 -3.92
N VAL A 47 -1.03 -3.99 -3.63
CA VAL A 47 -1.75 -4.85 -4.57
C VAL A 47 -3.13 -4.28 -4.91
N MET A 48 -3.88 -3.82 -3.91
CA MET A 48 -5.23 -3.29 -4.14
C MET A 48 -5.21 -1.97 -4.91
N VAL A 49 -4.29 -1.06 -4.58
CA VAL A 49 -4.16 0.23 -5.30
C VAL A 49 -3.67 0.01 -6.72
N THR A 50 -2.67 -0.85 -6.94
CA THR A 50 -2.18 -1.13 -8.30
C THR A 50 -3.22 -1.87 -9.15
N LEU A 51 -3.99 -2.78 -8.55
CA LEU A 51 -5.12 -3.43 -9.22
C LEU A 51 -6.20 -2.41 -9.61
N LEU A 52 -6.57 -1.50 -8.70
CA LEU A 52 -7.51 -0.42 -9.01
C LEU A 52 -6.98 0.45 -10.16
N ARG A 53 -5.71 0.85 -10.12
CA ARG A 53 -5.06 1.62 -11.19
C ARG A 53 -5.17 0.89 -12.53
N GLU A 54 -4.79 -0.38 -12.56
CA GLU A 54 -4.79 -1.17 -13.80
C GLU A 54 -6.19 -1.33 -14.38
N LEU A 55 -7.17 -1.62 -13.52
CA LEU A 55 -8.56 -1.82 -13.97
C LEU A 55 -9.20 -0.53 -14.48
N LEU A 56 -8.84 0.63 -13.91
CA LEU A 56 -9.42 1.93 -14.25
C LEU A 56 -8.67 2.63 -15.39
N ALA A 57 -7.36 2.42 -15.53
CA ALA A 57 -6.53 3.04 -16.57
C ALA A 57 -7.01 2.73 -18.00
N TYR A 58 -7.61 1.55 -18.22
CA TYR A 58 -8.15 1.14 -19.52
C TYR A 58 -9.63 1.46 -19.71
N GLN A 59 -10.33 1.97 -18.69
CA GLN A 59 -11.73 2.39 -18.81
C GLN A 59 -11.76 3.79 -19.43
N LYS A 60 -11.89 3.83 -20.76
CA LYS A 60 -11.95 5.06 -21.57
C LYS A 60 -13.38 5.61 -21.76
N VAL A 61 -14.39 5.04 -21.11
CA VAL A 61 -15.82 5.33 -21.35
C VAL A 61 -16.53 5.67 -20.04
N ASP A 62 -17.16 6.85 -20.02
CA ASP A 62 -18.21 7.38 -19.13
C ASP A 62 -18.49 6.59 -17.84
N LEU A 63 -17.48 6.48 -16.96
CA LEU A 63 -17.74 6.02 -15.61
C LEU A 63 -18.59 7.09 -14.90
N PRO A 64 -19.59 6.70 -14.09
CA PRO A 64 -20.42 7.67 -13.40
C PRO A 64 -19.57 8.61 -12.53
N VAL A 65 -19.77 9.92 -12.65
CA VAL A 65 -19.07 10.95 -11.83
C VAL A 65 -19.10 10.63 -10.32
N PRO A 66 -20.20 10.11 -9.72
CA PRO A 66 -20.18 9.72 -8.32
C PRO A 66 -19.16 8.61 -8.01
N PHE A 67 -18.96 7.68 -8.94
CA PHE A 67 -17.99 6.60 -8.79
C PHE A 67 -16.54 7.11 -8.90
N THR A 68 -16.23 7.95 -9.90
CA THR A 68 -14.87 8.52 -10.05
C THR A 68 -14.50 9.39 -8.85
N ARG A 69 -15.46 10.16 -8.32
CA ARG A 69 -15.31 10.92 -7.06
C ARG A 69 -15.07 10.01 -5.86
N ASP A 70 -15.79 8.90 -5.74
CA ASP A 70 -15.61 7.94 -4.65
C ASP A 70 -14.22 7.27 -4.69
N VAL A 71 -13.71 6.98 -5.89
CA VAL A 71 -12.32 6.51 -6.09
C VAL A 71 -11.35 7.59 -5.64
N GLN A 72 -11.54 8.83 -6.09
CA GLN A 72 -10.66 9.95 -5.75
C GLN A 72 -10.56 10.17 -4.23
N ILE A 73 -11.69 10.22 -3.52
CA ILE A 73 -11.73 10.39 -2.06
C ILE A 73 -10.99 9.24 -1.37
N PHE A 74 -11.26 8.00 -1.81
CA PHE A 74 -10.64 6.81 -1.23
C PHE A 74 -9.12 6.82 -1.42
N VAL A 75 -8.66 7.02 -2.65
CA VAL A 75 -7.24 7.03 -3.00
C VAL A 75 -6.51 8.19 -2.33
N LYS A 76 -7.14 9.36 -2.20
CA LYS A 76 -6.59 10.50 -1.45
C LYS A 76 -6.36 10.15 0.02
N GLY A 77 -7.28 9.41 0.64
CA GLY A 77 -7.11 8.91 2.01
C GLY A 77 -5.88 8.01 2.15
N LEU A 78 -5.73 7.04 1.23
CA LEU A 78 -4.57 6.13 1.21
C LEU A 78 -3.25 6.90 1.00
N TYR A 79 -3.25 7.84 0.05
CA TYR A 79 -2.07 8.67 -0.23
C TYR A 79 -1.63 9.49 0.99
N LEU A 80 -2.57 10.14 1.69
CA LEU A 80 -2.25 10.94 2.88
C LEU A 80 -1.75 10.07 4.05
N SER A 81 -2.35 8.88 4.23
CA SER A 81 -1.85 7.90 5.22
C SER A 81 -0.42 7.49 4.91
N GLY A 82 -0.16 7.07 3.67
CA GLY A 82 1.18 6.67 3.25
C GLY A 82 2.21 7.81 3.35
N GLN A 83 1.83 9.05 3.05
CA GLN A 83 2.72 10.21 3.24
C GLN A 83 3.07 10.45 4.72
N THR A 84 2.11 10.25 5.62
CA THR A 84 2.34 10.35 7.07
C THR A 84 3.32 9.27 7.55
N GLU A 85 3.15 8.04 7.06
CA GLU A 85 4.06 6.92 7.36
C GLU A 85 5.48 7.18 6.83
N LEU A 86 5.61 7.63 5.57
CA LEU A 86 6.91 7.93 4.96
C LEU A 86 7.64 9.07 5.69
N ALA A 87 6.92 10.12 6.08
CA ALA A 87 7.48 11.21 6.87
C ALA A 87 8.00 10.73 8.24
N GLY A 88 7.24 9.82 8.89
CA GLY A 88 7.66 9.18 10.14
C GLY A 88 8.96 8.36 9.99
N HIS A 89 9.08 7.59 8.90
CA HIS A 89 10.30 6.86 8.57
C HIS A 89 11.49 7.79 8.31
N GLN A 90 11.29 8.86 7.55
CA GLN A 90 12.34 9.84 7.27
C GLN A 90 12.82 10.53 8.56
N GLN A 91 11.90 10.86 9.47
CA GLN A 91 12.25 11.44 10.77
C GLN A 91 13.04 10.46 11.65
N GLN A 92 12.66 9.17 11.70
CA GLN A 92 13.39 8.15 12.43
C GLN A 92 14.80 7.93 11.86
N GLN A 93 14.95 7.97 10.54
CA GLN A 93 16.25 7.83 9.87
C GLN A 93 17.18 9.03 10.14
N VAL A 94 16.64 10.25 10.18
CA VAL A 94 17.39 11.47 10.52
C VAL A 94 17.85 11.48 11.98
N VAL A 95 17.01 10.98 12.90
CA VAL A 95 17.35 10.89 14.33
C VAL A 95 18.33 9.73 14.62
N ALA A 96 18.26 8.63 13.88
CA ALA A 96 19.14 7.46 14.05
C ALA A 96 20.52 7.59 13.41
N GLY A 97 20.78 8.65 12.64
CA GLY A 97 22.13 9.07 12.24
C GLY A 97 22.93 8.13 11.33
N GLN A 98 22.46 6.93 10.95
CA GLN A 98 23.21 6.01 10.08
C GLN A 98 22.34 4.97 9.35
N VAL A 99 22.57 4.88 8.02
CA VAL A 99 22.56 3.72 7.11
C VAL A 99 21.31 2.83 7.01
N GLU A 100 20.55 3.00 5.92
CA GLU A 100 20.07 1.85 5.14
C GLU A 100 20.49 2.04 3.68
N GLY A 101 21.80 1.99 3.46
CA GLY A 101 22.38 1.67 2.17
C GLY A 101 22.59 0.16 2.11
N GLY A 102 21.62 -0.55 1.52
CA GLY A 102 21.74 -1.96 1.20
C GLY A 102 21.50 -2.89 2.40
N GLU A 103 20.70 -3.92 2.15
CA GLU A 103 20.63 -5.13 2.97
C GLU A 103 22.05 -5.69 3.15
N ILE A 104 22.70 -5.39 4.27
CA ILE A 104 23.81 -6.20 4.78
C ILE A 104 23.36 -6.72 6.14
N SER A 105 22.53 -7.76 6.10
CA SER A 105 22.39 -8.66 7.23
C SER A 105 23.65 -9.53 7.29
N THR A 106 24.61 -9.12 8.12
CA THR A 106 25.66 -10.03 8.59
C THR A 106 25.01 -11.14 9.43
N GLY A 107 24.85 -12.32 8.82
CA GLY A 107 24.51 -13.56 9.52
C GLY A 107 23.01 -13.85 9.68
N ALA A 108 22.52 -14.82 8.92
CA ALA A 108 21.32 -15.63 9.23
C ALA A 108 19.92 -14.96 9.29
N ALA A 109 19.74 -13.70 8.91
CA ALA A 109 18.39 -13.13 8.78
C ALA A 109 17.77 -13.48 7.42
N GLN A 110 16.58 -14.10 7.41
CA GLN A 110 15.79 -14.30 6.19
C GLN A 110 15.51 -12.95 5.51
N PRO A 111 15.47 -12.87 4.17
CA PRO A 111 15.15 -11.64 3.47
C PRO A 111 13.76 -11.17 3.90
N THR A 112 13.62 -9.95 4.41
CA THR A 112 12.33 -9.40 4.84
C THR A 112 11.79 -8.42 3.81
N VAL A 113 10.46 -8.33 3.69
CA VAL A 113 9.83 -7.35 2.81
C VAL A 113 10.18 -5.93 3.25
N ASN A 114 10.60 -5.09 2.29
CA ASN A 114 10.90 -3.68 2.53
C ASN A 114 9.61 -2.85 2.47
N ILE A 115 9.04 -2.59 3.65
CA ILE A 115 7.81 -1.82 3.87
C ILE A 115 7.90 -0.42 3.26
N PHE A 116 9.01 0.29 3.46
CA PHE A 116 9.22 1.63 2.91
C PHE A 116 9.07 1.66 1.39
N ARG A 117 9.72 0.71 0.69
CA ARG A 117 9.60 0.59 -0.78
C ARG A 117 8.16 0.32 -1.21
N LEU A 118 7.44 -0.56 -0.50
CA LEU A 118 6.04 -0.83 -0.82
C LEU A 118 5.15 0.41 -0.64
N THR A 119 5.34 1.16 0.45
CA THR A 119 4.58 2.40 0.71
C THR A 119 4.87 3.46 -0.34
N VAL A 120 6.13 3.62 -0.78
CA VAL A 120 6.49 4.50 -1.90
C VAL A 120 5.78 4.08 -3.19
N GLN A 121 5.80 2.79 -3.53
CA GLN A 121 5.15 2.28 -4.74
C GLN A 121 3.63 2.43 -4.69
N ALA A 122 3.01 2.19 -3.53
CA ALA A 122 1.57 2.36 -3.34
C ALA A 122 1.17 3.83 -3.52
N ASN A 123 1.93 4.76 -2.93
CA ASN A 123 1.71 6.19 -3.09
C ASN A 123 1.90 6.67 -4.53
N ALA A 124 2.87 6.13 -5.27
CA ALA A 124 3.02 6.43 -6.69
C ALA A 124 1.77 6.01 -7.49
N ALA A 125 1.24 4.80 -7.24
CA ALA A 125 0.01 4.36 -7.88
C ALA A 125 -1.22 5.18 -7.45
N CYS A 126 -1.25 5.72 -6.22
CA CYS A 126 -2.27 6.66 -5.78
C CYS A 126 -2.22 7.97 -6.60
N VAL A 127 -1.04 8.50 -6.90
CA VAL A 127 -0.90 9.73 -7.72
C VAL A 127 -1.46 9.49 -9.12
N ASP A 128 -1.13 8.38 -9.76
CA ASP A 128 -1.65 8.03 -11.09
C ASP A 128 -3.19 7.99 -11.09
N LEU A 129 -3.77 7.36 -10.08
CA LEU A 129 -5.23 7.26 -9.91
C LEU A 129 -5.89 8.61 -9.63
N LEU A 130 -5.23 9.50 -8.87
CA LEU A 130 -5.75 10.84 -8.59
C LEU A 130 -5.77 11.69 -9.86
N VAL A 131 -4.70 11.64 -10.66
CA VAL A 131 -4.64 12.33 -11.96
C VAL A 131 -5.72 11.80 -12.90
N TRP A 132 -5.85 10.47 -12.99
CA TRP A 132 -6.91 9.83 -13.77
C TRP A 132 -8.30 10.31 -13.35
N ALA A 133 -8.59 10.36 -12.05
CA ALA A 133 -9.90 10.76 -11.55
C ALA A 133 -10.24 12.24 -11.79
N THR A 134 -9.23 13.11 -11.94
CA THR A 134 -9.43 14.54 -12.25
C THR A 134 -9.59 14.83 -13.73
N ALA A 135 -9.14 13.94 -14.62
CA ALA A 135 -9.23 14.15 -16.07
C ALA A 135 -10.70 14.20 -16.57
N ASP A 136 -11.63 13.63 -15.82
CA ASP A 136 -13.08 13.60 -16.09
C ASP A 136 -13.80 14.92 -15.72
N GLU A 137 -13.19 15.78 -14.91
CA GLU A 137 -13.77 17.09 -14.53
C GLU A 137 -13.55 18.19 -15.58
N SER A 138 -12.72 17.94 -16.61
CA SER A 138 -12.29 18.93 -17.61
C SER A 138 -12.88 18.71 -19.02
N GLY A 139 -13.85 17.79 -19.16
CA GLY A 139 -14.53 17.46 -20.42
C GLY A 139 -15.92 18.07 -20.55
#